data_AF-A0A0F2JE95-F1
#
_entry.id   AF-A0A0F2JE95-F1
#
_cell.length_a   1.000
_cell.length_b   1.000
_cell.length_c   1.000
_cell.angle_alpha   90.00
_cell.angle_beta   90.00
_cell.angle_gamma   90.00
#
_symmetry.space_group_name_H-M   'P 1'
#
loop_
_entity.id
_entity.type
_entity.pdbx_description
1 polymer ?
#
loop_
_entity_poly.entity_id
_entity_poly.type
_entity_poly.pdbx_seq_one_letter_code
_entity_poly.pdbx_strand_id
1 'polypeptide(L)' 'MPAVLIEVAFISNPTEEKRLQDQIFRSNVAAGILKGLYSYVLVQ' A
#
# COMPACT_ATOMS: atom_id res chain seq x y z
N MET A 1 21.52 1.47 -0.36
CA MET A 1 20.21 0.99 -0.82
C MET A 1 19.12 1.76 -0.09
N PRO A 2 18.19 2.41 -0.80
CA PRO A 2 17.03 3.09 -0.20
C PRO A 2 16.00 2.08 0.34
N ALA A 3 15.32 2.40 1.44
CA ALA A 3 14.33 1.52 2.07
C ALA A 3 13.23 2.33 2.77
N VAL A 4 12.01 1.78 2.78
CA VAL A 4 10.82 2.34 3.46
C VAL A 4 9.97 1.21 4.04
N LEU A 5 9.19 1.52 5.09
CA LEU A 5 8.13 0.68 5.63
C LEU A 5 6.80 1.39 5.39
N ILE A 6 5.79 0.65 4.93
CA ILE A 6 4.47 1.20 4.64
C ILE A 6 3.42 0.47 5.47
N GLU A 7 2.74 1.20 6.35
CA GLU A 7 1.55 0.73 7.07
C GLU A 7 0.30 1.15 6.29
N VAL A 8 -0.48 0.17 5.84
CA VAL A 8 -1.62 0.41 4.92
C VAL A 8 -2.99 0.32 5.61
N ALA A 9 -3.05 -0.30 6.78
CA ALA A 9 -4.23 -0.42 7.64
C ALA A 9 -3.82 -0.92 9.04
N PHE A 10 -4.64 -0.63 10.06
CA PHE A 10 -4.46 -1.15 11.42
C PHE A 10 -5.38 -2.34 11.71
N ILE A 11 -4.80 -3.52 11.98
CA ILE A 11 -5.58 -4.72 12.38
C ILE A 11 -6.25 -4.53 13.75
N SER A 12 -5.66 -3.71 14.62
CA SER A 12 -6.26 -3.36 15.92
C SER A 12 -7.56 -2.53 15.81
N ASN A 13 -7.84 -1.96 14.64
CA ASN A 13 -9.08 -1.25 14.36
C ASN A 13 -10.03 -2.16 13.55
N PRO A 14 -11.18 -2.60 14.11
CA PRO A 14 -12.08 -3.54 13.44
C PRO A 14 -12.61 -3.05 12.08
N THR A 15 -12.74 -1.74 11.89
CA THR A 15 -13.17 -1.16 10.60
C THR A 15 -12.07 -1.28 9.55
N GLU A 16 -10.83 -1.03 9.94
CA GLU A 16 -9.68 -1.12 9.04
C GLU A 16 -9.29 -2.57 8.76
N GLU A 17 -9.39 -3.46 9.74
CA GLU A 17 -9.23 -4.90 9.54
C GLU A 17 -10.21 -5.43 8.47
N LYS A 18 -11.50 -5.07 8.58
CA LYS A 18 -12.50 -5.42 7.57
C LYS A 18 -12.16 -4.84 6.20
N ARG A 19 -11.70 -3.59 6.14
CA ARG A 19 -11.25 -2.96 4.89
C ARG A 19 -10.02 -3.66 4.30
N LEU A 20 -9.10 -4.12 5.15
CA LEU A 20 -7.92 -4.88 4.71
C LEU A 20 -8.30 -6.23 4.08
N GLN A 21 -9.43 -6.82 4.48
CA GLN A 21 -10.00 -8.02 3.87
C GLN A 21 -10.68 -7.76 2.51
N ASP A 22 -10.92 -6.51 2.12
CA ASP A 22 -11.48 -6.16 0.81
C ASP A 22 -10.44 -6.29 -0.32
N GLN A 23 -10.79 -7.03 -1.38
CA GLN A 23 -9.89 -7.29 -2.51
C GLN A 23 -9.62 -6.03 -3.36
N ILE A 24 -10.62 -5.16 -3.52
CA ILE A 24 -10.48 -3.91 -4.28
C ILE A 24 -9.53 -2.97 -3.53
N PHE A 25 -9.67 -2.86 -2.20
CA PHE A 25 -8.77 -2.09 -1.37
C PHE A 25 -7.31 -2.56 -1.51
N ARG A 26 -7.04 -3.87 -1.36
CA ARG A 26 -5.68 -4.42 -1.52
C ARG A 26 -5.12 -4.18 -2.92
N SER A 27 -5.95 -4.31 -3.96
CA SER A 27 -5.55 -4.05 -5.34
C SER A 27 -5.14 -2.59 -5.56
N ASN A 28 -5.91 -1.66 -5.00
CA ASN A 28 -5.61 -0.23 -5.06
C ASN A 28 -4.32 0.13 -4.31
N VAL A 29 -4.10 -0.46 -3.13
CA VAL A 29 -2.85 -0.29 -2.36
C VAL A 29 -1.66 -0.78 -3.17
N ALA A 30 -1.72 -1.98 -3.74
CA ALA A 30 -0.64 -2.53 -4.56
C ALA A 30 -0.34 -1.66 -5.80
N ALA A 31 -1.39 -1.18 -6.48
CA ALA A 31 -1.24 -0.27 -7.62
C ALA A 31 -0.58 1.07 -7.23
N GLY A 32 -0.93 1.62 -6.06
CA GLY A 32 -0.32 2.83 -5.52
C GLY A 32 1.18 2.65 -5.22
N ILE A 33 1.55 1.53 -4.57
CA ILE A 33 2.95 1.18 -4.28
C ILE A 33 3.74 1.03 -5.58
N LEU A 34 3.21 0.30 -6.55
CA LEU A 34 3.86 0.11 -7.86
C LEU A 34 4.08 1.45 -8.58
N LYS A 35 3.07 2.33 -8.58
CA LYS A 35 3.19 3.66 -9.17
C LYS A 35 4.29 4.48 -8.50
N GLY A 36 4.35 4.48 -7.16
CA GLY A 36 5.40 5.16 -6.41
C GLY A 36 6.80 4.61 -6.72
N LEU A 37 6.93 3.29 -6.83
CA LEU A 37 8.20 2.64 -7.21
C LEU A 37 8.63 3.05 -8.63
N TYR A 38 7.72 3.07 -9.59
CA TYR A 38 8.03 3.53 -10.95
C TYR A 38 8.47 4.99 -10.97
N SER A 39 7.79 5.86 -10.22
CA SER A 39 8.22 7.26 -10.09
C SER A 39 9.61 7.37 -9.48
N TYR A 40 9.93 6.58 -8.45
CA TYR A 40 11.25 6.63 -7.80
C TYR A 40 12.38 6.09 -8.69
N VAL A 41 12.13 5.02 -9.45
CA VAL A 41 13.17 4.30 -10.21
C VAL A 41 13.33 4.83 -11.64
N LEU A 42 12.24 5.23 -12.29
CA LEU A 42 12.22 5.56 -13.73
C LEU A 42 12.16 7.05 -14.02
N VAL A 43 11.73 7.87 -13.07
CA VAL A 43 11.68 9.33 -13.21
C VAL A 43 12.66 9.91 -12.19
N GLN A 44 13.90 10.16 -12.63
CA GLN A 44 14.86 10.99 -11.90
C GLN A 44 14.81 12.41 -12.43
#